data_AF-A0A976M7L9-F1
#
_entry.id   AF-A0A976M7L9-F1
#
_cell.length_a   1.000
_cell.length_b   1.000
_cell.length_c   1.000
_cell.angle_alpha   90.00
_cell.angle_beta   90.00
_cell.angle_gamma   90.00
#
_symmetry.space_group_name_H-M   'P 1'
#
loop_
_entity.id
_entity.type
_entity.pdbx_description
1 polymer ?
#
loop_
_entity_poly.entity_id
_entity_poly.type
_entity_poly.pdbx_seq_one_letter_code
_entity_poly.pdbx_strand_id
1 'polypeptide(L)'
;MLKSANDLIRLIRDNRGRSLYVFNLDGLDILRQLRFEEFIYRNASPLAHNSSFFLVNGSHVDRSVVFGLSGNPSDFVKDLKFCKDRGIKLIKRFSGGGTVLIDENTVTSSFIGTHSFAPSLMANQICKWTFDNVYRTLSMFKDNFALVDGDFVVRMPTNSPYTDSSTPGDNSPTPPPSDGDDHVYFKVGGNAQAFSKHSFVHHTCFVWEVSPLIDKVLLIPRRMPKYRRNRDHGLFLRSVSQCLSDNSASRADFSINLRESIHFDAVETFSFKYRPLAKVDDFELNDEFFDDCVDSLNKPNTNQLTF
;
A
#
# COMPACT_ATOMS: atom_id res chain seq x y z
N MET A 1 -22.35 17.17 4.08
CA MET A 1 -21.12 17.69 3.44
C MET A 1 -19.94 17.53 4.38
N LEU A 2 -18.93 16.76 3.97
CA LEU A 2 -17.74 16.44 4.77
C LEU A 2 -16.62 17.41 4.38
N LYS A 3 -16.48 18.54 5.08
CA LYS A 3 -15.56 19.63 4.68
C LYS A 3 -14.31 19.73 5.54
N SER A 4 -14.31 19.09 6.70
CA SER A 4 -13.25 19.19 7.69
C SER A 4 -12.96 17.84 8.36
N ALA A 5 -11.79 17.74 8.99
CA ALA A 5 -11.41 16.69 9.92
C ALA A 5 -12.47 16.48 11.01
N ASN A 6 -13.06 17.56 11.52
CA ASN A 6 -14.12 17.50 12.52
C ASN A 6 -15.42 16.87 11.98
N ASP A 7 -15.78 17.12 10.71
CA ASP A 7 -16.94 16.48 10.10
C ASP A 7 -16.73 14.97 9.96
N LEU A 8 -15.53 14.56 9.54
CA LEU A 8 -15.17 13.14 9.48
C LEU A 8 -15.18 12.49 10.86
N ILE A 9 -14.59 13.14 11.87
CA ILE A 9 -14.59 12.65 13.25
C ILE A 9 -16.03 12.49 13.76
N ARG A 10 -16.92 13.46 13.50
CA ARG A 10 -18.33 13.36 13.90
C ARG A 10 -19.02 12.18 13.23
N LEU A 11 -18.87 12.03 11.91
CA LEU A 11 -19.44 10.90 11.17
C LEU A 11 -18.98 9.54 11.75
N ILE A 12 -17.69 9.41 12.04
CA ILE A 12 -17.10 8.19 12.58
C ILE A 12 -17.58 7.91 14.01
N ARG A 13 -17.57 8.93 14.87
CA ARG A 13 -17.94 8.80 16.28
C ARG A 13 -19.42 8.49 16.48
N ASP A 14 -20.26 9.10 15.66
CA ASP A 14 -21.71 9.02 15.82
C ASP A 14 -22.25 7.70 15.22
N ASN A 15 -21.48 7.01 14.37
CA ASN A 15 -21.82 5.67 13.91
C ASN A 15 -21.51 4.60 14.98
N ARG A 16 -22.53 3.81 15.35
CA ARG A 16 -22.44 2.73 16.34
C ARG A 16 -22.45 1.33 15.72
N GLY A 17 -22.75 1.23 14.43
CA GLY A 17 -22.79 -0.03 13.69
C GLY A 17 -21.39 -0.57 13.37
N ARG A 18 -21.35 -1.71 12.69
CA ARG A 18 -20.12 -2.16 12.02
C ARG A 18 -20.00 -1.36 10.73
N SER A 19 -18.90 -0.63 10.55
CA SER A 19 -18.79 0.34 9.45
C SER A 19 -17.49 0.20 8.67
N LEU A 20 -17.57 0.44 7.36
CA LEU A 20 -16.44 0.49 6.43
C LEU A 20 -16.43 1.85 5.75
N TYR A 21 -15.30 2.54 5.85
CA TYR A 21 -15.08 3.81 5.17
C TYR A 21 -14.08 3.59 4.04
N VAL A 22 -14.52 3.74 2.79
CA VAL A 22 -13.70 3.53 1.59
C VAL A 22 -13.28 4.88 1.01
N PHE A 23 -11.98 5.09 0.81
CA PHE A 23 -11.43 6.33 0.25
C PHE A 23 -10.75 6.06 -1.07
N ASN A 24 -11.29 6.61 -2.16
CA ASN A 24 -10.58 6.75 -3.41
C ASN A 24 -9.70 8.00 -3.35
N LEU A 25 -8.39 7.80 -3.31
CA LEU A 25 -7.36 8.83 -3.23
C LEU A 25 -6.58 8.98 -4.53
N ASP A 26 -7.09 8.47 -5.66
CA ASP A 26 -6.45 8.60 -6.97
C ASP A 26 -6.01 10.05 -7.23
N GLY A 27 -4.71 10.24 -7.46
CA GLY A 27 -4.12 11.55 -7.74
C GLY A 27 -3.66 12.34 -6.52
N LEU A 28 -3.99 11.91 -5.30
CA LEU A 28 -3.44 12.52 -4.09
C LEU A 28 -1.96 12.14 -3.97
N ASP A 29 -1.09 13.11 -3.67
CA ASP A 29 0.32 12.82 -3.46
C ASP A 29 0.54 11.93 -2.23
N ILE A 30 1.57 11.08 -2.30
CA ILE A 30 1.77 10.05 -1.29
C ILE A 30 2.10 10.61 0.10
N LEU A 31 2.69 11.82 0.19
CA LEU A 31 2.96 12.45 1.48
C LEU A 31 1.65 12.82 2.18
N ARG A 32 0.71 13.44 1.45
CA ARG A 32 -0.61 13.79 1.98
C ARG A 32 -1.44 12.55 2.30
N GLN A 33 -1.40 11.53 1.45
CA GLN A 33 -2.05 10.24 1.73
C GLN A 33 -1.53 9.64 3.04
N LEU A 34 -0.21 9.50 3.22
CA LEU A 34 0.36 8.92 4.44
C LEU A 34 0.04 9.74 5.69
N ARG A 35 -0.03 11.06 5.58
CA ARG A 35 -0.47 11.91 6.70
C ARG A 35 -1.96 11.76 6.99
N PHE A 36 -2.80 11.63 5.96
CA PHE A 36 -4.22 11.34 6.16
C PHE A 36 -4.45 9.97 6.81
N GLU A 37 -3.71 8.95 6.39
CA GLU A 37 -3.69 7.64 7.05
C GLU A 37 -3.27 7.76 8.52
N GLU A 38 -2.24 8.56 8.80
CA GLU A 38 -1.82 8.86 10.18
C GLU A 38 -2.90 9.58 10.99
N PHE A 39 -3.63 10.53 10.39
CA PHE A 39 -4.76 11.22 11.00
C PHE A 39 -5.88 10.22 11.35
N ILE A 40 -6.27 9.35 10.41
CA ILE A 40 -7.27 8.31 10.71
C ILE A 40 -6.76 7.42 11.85
N TYR A 41 -5.50 7.00 11.80
CA TYR A 41 -4.92 6.11 12.79
C TYR A 41 -4.83 6.74 14.19
N ARG A 42 -4.40 8.00 14.31
CA ARG A 42 -4.11 8.67 15.59
C ARG A 42 -5.26 9.50 16.16
N ASN A 43 -6.13 10.05 15.31
CA ASN A 43 -7.16 11.00 15.72
C ASN A 43 -8.58 10.44 15.53
N ALA A 44 -8.86 9.80 14.39
CA ALA A 44 -10.21 9.34 14.09
C ALA A 44 -10.53 7.97 14.71
N SER A 45 -9.66 6.98 14.50
CA SER A 45 -9.89 5.59 14.96
C SER A 45 -10.01 5.41 16.47
N PRO A 46 -9.36 6.22 17.35
CA PRO A 46 -9.61 6.15 18.79
C PRO A 46 -11.03 6.52 19.22
N LEU A 47 -11.75 7.26 18.37
CA LEU A 47 -13.14 7.67 18.58
C LEU A 47 -14.14 6.75 17.86
N ALA A 48 -13.63 5.83 17.03
CA ALA A 48 -14.40 4.89 16.25
C ALA A 48 -14.70 3.62 17.05
N HIS A 49 -15.82 2.96 16.73
CA HIS A 49 -16.17 1.66 17.28
C HIS A 49 -16.59 0.72 16.15
N ASN A 50 -16.05 -0.50 16.16
CA ASN A 50 -16.33 -1.53 15.16
C ASN A 50 -16.20 -1.03 13.71
N SER A 51 -15.21 -0.16 13.48
CA SER A 51 -14.98 0.49 12.19
C SER A 51 -13.71 -0.01 11.52
N SER A 52 -13.74 0.01 10.19
CA SER A 52 -12.60 -0.20 9.30
C SER A 52 -12.53 0.89 8.25
N PHE A 53 -11.33 1.21 7.78
CA PHE A 53 -11.06 2.22 6.77
C PHE A 53 -10.20 1.58 5.69
N PHE A 54 -10.62 1.69 4.43
CA PHE A 54 -9.89 1.16 3.29
C PHE A 54 -9.60 2.29 2.30
N LEU A 55 -8.31 2.58 2.11
CA LEU A 55 -7.86 3.67 1.26
C LEU A 55 -7.16 3.07 0.05
N VAL A 56 -7.41 3.61 -1.14
CA VAL A 56 -6.81 3.15 -2.39
C VAL A 56 -6.35 4.35 -3.21
N ASN A 57 -5.13 4.29 -3.74
CA ASN A 57 -4.58 5.24 -4.70
C ASN A 57 -3.86 4.47 -5.81
N GLY A 58 -4.46 4.45 -7.00
CA GLY A 58 -3.90 3.81 -8.19
C GLY A 58 -3.25 4.77 -9.18
N SER A 59 -3.25 6.08 -8.88
CA SER A 59 -2.83 7.14 -9.81
C SER A 59 -1.84 8.10 -9.17
N HIS A 60 -0.69 7.59 -8.70
CA HIS A 60 0.37 8.43 -8.16
C HIS A 60 0.93 9.39 -9.21
N VAL A 61 0.99 10.68 -8.85
CA VAL A 61 1.46 11.77 -9.73
C VAL A 61 2.89 12.22 -9.40
N ASP A 62 3.41 11.82 -8.24
CA ASP A 62 4.74 12.14 -7.76
C ASP A 62 5.57 10.88 -7.50
N ARG A 63 6.89 11.07 -7.41
CA ARG A 63 7.84 9.98 -7.14
C ARG A 63 8.46 10.16 -5.77
N SER A 64 8.48 9.09 -5.00
CA SER A 64 8.97 9.13 -3.61
C SER A 64 9.66 7.83 -3.22
N VAL A 65 10.77 7.95 -2.51
CA VAL A 65 11.30 6.86 -1.68
C VAL A 65 10.65 6.96 -0.30
N VAL A 66 9.88 5.94 0.07
CA VAL A 66 9.18 5.89 1.36
C VAL A 66 9.87 4.90 2.30
N PHE A 67 10.48 5.43 3.35
CA PHE A 67 11.17 4.69 4.40
C PHE A 67 10.23 4.33 5.54
N GLY A 68 10.49 3.21 6.22
CA GLY A 68 9.90 2.94 7.53
C GLY A 68 10.41 3.91 8.59
N LEU A 69 9.73 3.95 9.74
CA LEU A 69 9.98 4.90 10.84
C LEU A 69 11.46 5.03 11.26
N SER A 70 12.19 3.92 11.32
CA SER A 70 13.61 3.90 11.70
C SER A 70 14.60 3.98 10.53
N GLY A 71 14.11 4.07 9.29
CA GLY A 71 14.96 4.06 8.10
C GLY A 71 15.84 5.31 7.98
N ASN A 72 17.10 5.11 7.62
CA ASN A 72 18.05 6.18 7.32
C ASN A 72 18.32 6.21 5.80
N PRO A 73 18.21 7.35 5.09
CA PRO A 73 18.35 7.37 3.64
C PRO A 73 19.63 6.71 3.11
N SER A 74 20.78 6.86 3.80
CA SER A 74 22.06 6.26 3.41
C SER A 74 22.05 4.73 3.38
N ASP A 75 21.14 4.08 4.10
CA ASP A 75 21.04 2.62 4.14
C ASP A 75 20.24 2.04 2.96
N PHE A 76 19.47 2.87 2.25
CA PHE A 76 18.51 2.41 1.23
C PHE A 76 18.59 3.15 -0.10
N VAL A 77 19.07 4.40 -0.12
CA VAL A 77 19.17 5.21 -1.34
C VAL A 77 20.57 5.07 -1.93
N LYS A 78 20.65 4.68 -3.20
CA LYS A 78 21.91 4.48 -3.92
C LYS A 78 22.55 5.80 -4.36
N ASP A 79 21.73 6.74 -4.84
CA ASP A 79 22.18 8.05 -5.30
C ASP A 79 21.20 9.15 -4.85
N LEU A 80 21.55 9.83 -3.75
CA LEU A 80 20.77 10.94 -3.21
C LEU A 80 20.75 12.15 -4.15
N LYS A 81 21.83 12.41 -4.89
CA LYS A 81 21.89 13.52 -5.84
C LYS A 81 20.95 13.25 -7.01
N PHE A 82 20.95 12.04 -7.55
CA PHE A 82 19.99 11.62 -8.58
C PHE A 82 18.55 11.81 -8.12
N CYS A 83 18.23 11.42 -6.88
CA CYS A 83 16.89 11.61 -6.33
C CYS A 83 16.52 13.09 -6.26
N LYS A 84 17.42 13.95 -5.79
CA LYS A 84 17.23 15.41 -5.73
C LYS A 84 17.00 16.01 -7.11
N ASP A 85 17.89 15.70 -8.06
CA ASP A 85 17.87 16.25 -9.42
C ASP A 85 16.62 15.80 -10.21
N ARG A 86 16.06 14.64 -9.88
CA ARG A 86 14.84 14.08 -10.50
C ARG A 86 13.56 14.42 -9.75
N GLY A 87 13.64 15.18 -8.66
CA GLY A 87 12.47 15.53 -7.84
C GLY A 87 11.83 14.32 -7.12
N ILE A 88 12.59 13.26 -6.86
CA ILE A 88 12.13 12.09 -6.11
C ILE A 88 12.16 12.46 -4.62
N LYS A 89 11.00 12.54 -3.98
CA LYS A 89 10.91 12.92 -2.56
C LYS A 89 11.45 11.80 -1.67
N LEU A 90 11.96 12.18 -0.50
CA LEU A 90 12.36 11.25 0.55
C LEU A 90 11.34 11.36 1.69
N ILE A 91 10.60 10.31 2.01
CA ILE A 91 9.50 10.35 2.99
C ILE A 91 9.71 9.29 4.05
N LYS A 92 9.72 9.69 5.31
CA LYS A 92 9.64 8.77 6.45
C LYS A 92 8.18 8.65 6.86
N ARG A 93 7.62 7.43 6.84
CA ARG A 93 6.22 7.19 7.20
C ARG A 93 6.06 6.87 8.69
N PHE A 94 4.84 7.02 9.20
CA PHE A 94 4.49 6.74 10.60
C PHE A 94 4.53 5.25 10.99
N SER A 95 4.52 4.33 10.02
CA SER A 95 4.55 2.88 10.23
C SER A 95 5.96 2.26 10.10
N GLY A 96 6.11 1.04 10.64
CA GLY A 96 7.34 0.26 10.51
C GLY A 96 7.49 -0.39 9.13
N GLY A 97 8.49 -1.25 8.96
CA GLY A 97 8.71 -2.04 7.73
C GLY A 97 9.79 -1.49 6.80
N GLY A 98 9.89 -2.08 5.61
CA GLY A 98 10.95 -1.78 4.62
C GLY A 98 10.79 -0.47 3.86
N THR A 99 11.70 -0.24 2.92
CA THR A 99 11.69 0.92 2.03
C THR A 99 11.10 0.55 0.67
N VAL A 100 10.27 1.42 0.10
CA VAL A 100 9.68 1.25 -1.24
C VAL A 100 9.93 2.50 -2.10
N LEU A 101 9.97 2.30 -3.41
CA LEU A 101 9.86 3.38 -4.40
C LEU A 101 8.41 3.43 -4.85
N ILE A 102 7.76 4.58 -4.69
CA ILE A 102 6.41 4.85 -5.17
C ILE A 102 6.54 5.82 -6.34
N ASP A 103 5.91 5.45 -7.44
CA ASP A 103 5.82 6.22 -8.68
C ASP A 103 4.57 5.80 -9.48
N GLU A 104 4.46 6.26 -10.71
CA GLU A 104 3.34 5.96 -11.60
C GLU A 104 3.12 4.45 -11.88
N ASN A 105 4.09 3.59 -11.52
CA ASN A 105 4.04 2.13 -11.72
C ASN A 105 3.54 1.38 -10.48
N THR A 106 3.00 2.09 -9.50
CA THR A 106 2.51 1.51 -8.24
C THR A 106 1.04 1.79 -8.01
N VAL A 107 0.40 0.89 -7.26
CA VAL A 107 -0.93 1.09 -6.67
C VAL A 107 -0.80 0.87 -5.17
N THR A 108 -1.24 1.82 -4.37
CA THR A 108 -1.20 1.69 -2.91
C THR A 108 -2.58 1.46 -2.34
N SER A 109 -2.63 0.65 -1.29
CA SER A 109 -3.82 0.48 -0.47
C SER A 109 -3.47 0.44 1.00
N SER A 110 -4.38 0.89 1.84
CA SER A 110 -4.22 0.88 3.29
C SER A 110 -5.49 0.39 3.96
N PHE A 111 -5.36 -0.56 4.87
CA PHE A 111 -6.44 -1.03 5.73
C PHE A 111 -6.16 -0.60 7.17
N ILE A 112 -7.05 0.20 7.74
CA ILE A 112 -7.01 0.62 9.14
C ILE A 112 -8.20 0.00 9.85
N GLY A 113 -7.97 -0.80 10.88
CA GLY A 113 -9.05 -1.46 11.64
C GLY A 113 -9.01 -1.08 13.11
N THR A 114 -10.17 -0.82 13.71
CA THR A 114 -10.29 -0.76 15.17
C THR A 114 -10.12 -2.15 15.77
N HIS A 115 -9.60 -2.26 17.00
CA HIS A 115 -9.53 -3.57 17.68
C HIS A 115 -10.91 -4.17 17.95
N SER A 116 -11.95 -3.33 18.05
CA SER A 116 -13.34 -3.80 18.08
C SER A 116 -13.82 -4.42 16.76
N PHE A 117 -13.25 -4.02 15.61
CA PHE A 117 -13.60 -4.57 14.30
C PHE A 117 -12.95 -5.94 14.06
N ALA A 118 -11.71 -6.10 14.51
CA ALA A 118 -10.96 -7.35 14.50
C ALA A 118 -10.49 -7.72 15.92
N PRO A 119 -11.40 -8.25 16.76
CA PRO A 119 -11.08 -8.62 18.14
C PRO A 119 -9.93 -9.61 18.21
N SER A 120 -9.08 -9.47 19.23
CA SER A 120 -7.95 -10.36 19.51
C SER A 120 -6.83 -10.39 18.47
N LEU A 121 -6.85 -9.52 17.46
CA LEU A 121 -5.75 -9.41 16.50
C LEU A 121 -4.48 -8.86 17.19
N MET A 122 -3.39 -9.62 17.11
CA MET A 122 -2.10 -9.22 17.64
C MET A 122 -1.23 -8.52 16.60
N ALA A 123 -0.31 -7.66 17.04
CA ALA A 123 0.54 -6.85 16.17
C ALA A 123 1.33 -7.68 15.14
N ASN A 124 1.85 -8.85 15.51
CA ASN A 124 2.59 -9.73 14.62
C ASN A 124 1.73 -10.52 13.62
N GLN A 125 0.40 -10.45 13.75
CA GLN A 125 -0.55 -11.17 12.90
C GLN A 125 -1.23 -10.27 11.87
N ILE A 126 -1.09 -8.94 11.96
CA ILE A 126 -1.80 -7.97 11.12
C ILE A 126 -1.69 -8.34 9.63
N CYS A 127 -0.48 -8.47 9.09
CA CYS A 127 -0.27 -8.76 7.67
C CYS A 127 -0.97 -10.06 7.22
N LYS A 128 -0.85 -11.13 8.01
CA LYS A 128 -1.55 -12.40 7.72
C LYS A 128 -3.07 -12.25 7.81
N TRP A 129 -3.55 -11.57 8.84
CA TRP A 129 -4.98 -11.34 9.03
C TRP A 129 -5.57 -10.53 7.88
N THR A 130 -4.90 -9.44 7.46
CA THR A 130 -5.37 -8.64 6.32
C THR A 130 -5.27 -9.38 5.00
N PHE A 131 -4.25 -10.23 4.82
CA PHE A 131 -4.18 -11.10 3.65
C PHE A 131 -5.38 -12.05 3.61
N ASP A 132 -5.64 -12.79 4.69
CA ASP A 132 -6.69 -13.82 4.73
C ASP A 132 -8.11 -13.24 4.71
N ASN A 133 -8.34 -12.09 5.33
CA ASN A 133 -9.68 -11.52 5.55
C ASN A 133 -10.03 -10.36 4.61
N VAL A 134 -9.04 -9.78 3.91
CA VAL A 134 -9.25 -8.63 3.04
C VAL A 134 -8.81 -8.93 1.61
N TYR A 135 -7.53 -9.22 1.39
CA TYR A 135 -7.03 -9.30 0.02
C TYR A 135 -7.37 -10.63 -0.67
N ARG A 136 -7.18 -11.76 0.02
CA ARG A 136 -7.43 -13.09 -0.54
C ARG A 136 -8.91 -13.37 -0.81
N THR A 137 -9.80 -12.65 -0.12
CA THR A 137 -11.26 -12.79 -0.30
C THR A 137 -11.75 -12.06 -1.56
N LEU A 138 -10.95 -11.16 -2.14
CA LEU A 138 -11.34 -10.46 -3.36
C LEU A 138 -11.17 -11.40 -4.56
N SER A 139 -12.27 -11.64 -5.28
CA SER A 139 -12.34 -12.53 -6.44
C SER A 139 -11.43 -12.14 -7.62
N MET A 140 -10.84 -10.93 -7.58
CA MET A 140 -9.84 -10.50 -8.56
C MET A 140 -8.52 -11.26 -8.42
N PHE A 141 -8.17 -11.74 -7.23
CA PHE A 141 -6.91 -12.45 -7.03
C PHE A 141 -7.06 -13.94 -7.36
N LYS A 142 -6.16 -14.45 -8.20
CA LYS A 142 -6.06 -15.87 -8.55
C LYS A 142 -5.42 -16.68 -7.42
N ASP A 143 -5.55 -18.01 -7.46
CA ASP A 143 -4.98 -18.94 -6.47
C ASP A 143 -3.43 -18.94 -6.39
N ASN A 144 -2.76 -18.28 -7.35
CA ASN A 144 -1.33 -18.07 -7.32
C ASN A 144 -0.91 -16.81 -6.55
N PHE A 145 -1.85 -15.99 -6.06
CA PHE A 145 -1.59 -14.91 -5.11
C PHE A 145 -1.40 -15.47 -3.70
N ALA A 146 -0.24 -15.19 -3.09
CA ALA A 146 0.15 -15.76 -1.81
C ALA A 146 0.84 -14.75 -0.90
N LEU A 147 1.03 -15.16 0.36
CA LEU A 147 1.78 -14.42 1.38
C LEU A 147 3.03 -15.22 1.77
N VAL A 148 4.21 -14.61 1.64
CA VAL A 148 5.50 -15.22 2.03
C VAL A 148 6.35 -14.20 2.77
N ASP A 149 6.79 -14.51 3.98
CA ASP A 149 7.60 -13.62 4.84
C ASP A 149 7.02 -12.18 4.99
N GLY A 150 5.69 -12.05 4.99
CA GLY A 150 5.00 -10.76 5.09
C GLY A 150 4.89 -9.99 3.77
N ASP A 151 5.36 -10.54 2.66
CA ASP A 151 5.25 -9.97 1.32
C ASP A 151 4.13 -10.64 0.53
N PHE A 152 3.42 -9.84 -0.27
CA PHE A 152 2.52 -10.37 -1.27
C PHE A 152 3.32 -10.85 -2.47
N VAL A 153 3.06 -12.08 -2.90
CA VAL A 153 3.81 -12.73 -3.96
C VAL A 153 2.88 -13.38 -4.98
N VAL A 154 3.40 -13.53 -6.20
CA VAL A 154 2.87 -14.48 -7.18
C VAL A 154 3.71 -15.75 -7.14
N ARG A 155 3.02 -16.89 -7.04
CA ARG A 155 3.60 -18.24 -7.06
C ARG A 155 3.58 -18.79 -8.49
N MET A 156 4.75 -19.05 -9.06
CA MET A 156 4.90 -19.58 -10.42
C MET A 156 5.55 -20.97 -10.39
N PRO A 157 5.13 -21.93 -11.23
CA PRO A 157 5.83 -23.21 -11.36
C PRO A 157 7.28 -23.01 -11.84
N THR A 158 8.22 -23.81 -11.32
CA THR A 158 9.65 -23.76 -11.69
C THR A 158 9.92 -23.98 -13.18
N ASN A 159 9.07 -24.76 -13.85
CA ASN A 159 9.18 -25.10 -15.28
C ASN A 159 8.46 -24.12 -16.21
N SER A 160 7.85 -23.05 -15.69
CA SER A 160 7.20 -22.05 -16.54
C SER A 160 8.24 -21.25 -17.32
N PRO A 161 8.14 -21.12 -18.66
CA PRO A 161 9.09 -20.31 -19.42
C PRO A 161 9.02 -18.84 -18.95
N TYR A 162 10.13 -18.35 -18.41
CA TYR A 162 10.29 -16.95 -18.00
C TYR A 162 10.35 -16.05 -19.24
N THR A 163 9.21 -15.66 -19.78
CA THR A 163 9.14 -14.64 -20.82
C THR A 163 8.77 -13.30 -20.20
N ASP A 164 9.79 -12.47 -19.94
CA ASP A 164 9.55 -11.03 -19.81
C ASP A 164 9.31 -10.52 -21.25
N SER A 165 8.07 -10.19 -21.59
CA SER A 165 7.66 -9.76 -22.94
C SER A 165 8.23 -8.40 -23.37
N SER A 166 9.11 -7.81 -22.55
CA SER A 166 9.64 -6.45 -22.70
C SER A 166 11.11 -6.37 -23.12
N THR A 167 11.81 -7.49 -23.36
CA THR A 167 13.21 -7.44 -23.83
C THR A 167 13.47 -8.41 -24.99
N PRO A 168 13.60 -7.92 -26.25
CA PRO A 168 14.04 -8.76 -27.36
C PRO A 168 15.55 -8.99 -27.22
N GLY A 169 15.92 -10.17 -26.75
CA GLY A 169 17.28 -10.70 -26.78
C GLY A 169 18.09 -10.47 -25.51
N ASP A 170 17.92 -11.34 -24.50
CA ASP A 170 19.04 -11.84 -23.71
C ASP A 170 18.63 -13.10 -22.94
N ASN A 171 19.61 -13.92 -22.61
CA ASN A 171 19.51 -15.21 -21.92
C ASN A 171 18.53 -15.16 -20.75
N SER A 172 17.43 -15.91 -20.86
CA SER A 172 16.49 -16.09 -19.76
C SER A 172 17.25 -16.61 -18.52
N PRO A 173 17.19 -15.91 -17.38
CA PRO A 173 17.89 -16.36 -16.19
C PRO A 173 17.31 -17.72 -15.79
N THR A 174 18.17 -18.74 -15.72
CA THR A 174 17.81 -20.04 -15.13
C THR A 174 17.24 -19.78 -13.74
N PRO A 175 16.07 -20.36 -13.40
CA PRO A 175 15.51 -20.24 -12.07
C PRO A 175 16.55 -20.70 -11.04
N PRO A 176 16.75 -19.97 -9.94
CA PRO A 176 17.65 -20.42 -8.90
C PRO A 176 17.15 -21.78 -8.37
N PRO A 177 18.06 -22.72 -8.05
CA PRO A 177 17.71 -24.08 -7.67
C PRO A 177 16.66 -24.11 -6.55
N SER A 178 15.68 -25.00 -6.67
CA SER A 178 14.63 -25.18 -5.67
C SER A 178 15.20 -25.92 -4.46
N ASP A 179 14.93 -25.41 -3.25
CA ASP A 179 15.13 -26.14 -1.98
C ASP A 179 14.04 -27.23 -1.79
N GLY A 180 13.62 -27.90 -2.87
CA GLY A 180 12.50 -28.84 -2.88
C GLY A 180 11.09 -28.22 -2.99
N ASP A 181 10.98 -26.91 -3.26
CA ASP A 181 9.71 -26.28 -3.63
C ASP A 181 9.55 -26.25 -5.17
N ASP A 182 8.43 -26.79 -5.67
CA ASP A 182 8.08 -26.81 -7.09
C ASP A 182 7.73 -25.42 -7.65
N HIS A 183 7.84 -24.36 -6.83
CA HIS A 183 7.52 -23.00 -7.20
C HIS A 183 8.67 -22.00 -6.99
N VAL A 184 8.62 -20.93 -7.78
CA VAL A 184 9.38 -19.70 -7.60
C VAL A 184 8.41 -18.57 -7.26
N TYR A 185 8.75 -17.77 -6.26
CA TYR A 185 7.94 -16.65 -5.81
C TYR A 185 8.52 -15.33 -6.30
N PHE A 186 7.65 -14.44 -6.78
CA PHE A 186 8.02 -13.07 -7.13
C PHE A 186 7.21 -12.11 -6.29
N LYS A 187 7.85 -11.09 -5.74
CA LYS A 187 7.16 -10.10 -4.93
C LYS A 187 6.34 -9.17 -5.83
N VAL A 188 5.05 -9.07 -5.52
CA VAL A 188 4.09 -8.21 -6.21
C VAL A 188 3.52 -7.11 -5.32
N GLY A 189 3.73 -7.22 -3.99
CA GLY A 189 3.33 -6.18 -3.04
C GLY A 189 4.23 -6.14 -1.81
N GLY A 190 4.66 -4.94 -1.43
CA GLY A 190 5.40 -4.70 -0.19
C GLY A 190 4.49 -4.18 0.90
N ASN A 191 4.56 -4.80 2.09
CA ASN A 191 3.67 -4.47 3.20
C ASN A 191 4.38 -3.74 4.35
N ALA A 192 3.62 -2.92 5.06
CA ALA A 192 4.03 -2.21 6.26
C ALA A 192 2.87 -2.15 7.25
N GLN A 193 3.17 -2.03 8.55
CA GLN A 193 2.12 -2.04 9.57
C GLN A 193 2.46 -1.18 10.79
N ALA A 194 1.41 -0.77 11.51
CA ALA A 194 1.47 -0.10 12.79
C ALA A 194 0.37 -0.64 13.73
N PHE A 195 0.60 -0.63 15.03
CA PHE A 195 -0.34 -1.15 16.03
C PHE A 195 -0.37 -0.22 17.25
N SER A 196 -1.55 0.29 17.59
CA SER A 196 -1.76 1.18 18.74
C SER A 196 -2.69 0.52 19.77
N LYS A 197 -3.04 1.26 20.81
CA LYS A 197 -4.05 0.86 21.79
C LYS A 197 -5.45 0.68 21.20
N HIS A 198 -5.80 1.39 20.12
CA HIS A 198 -7.17 1.46 19.61
C HIS A 198 -7.36 0.77 18.25
N SER A 199 -6.30 0.70 17.46
CA SER A 199 -6.38 0.30 16.07
C SER A 199 -5.05 -0.25 15.54
N PHE A 200 -5.10 -0.80 14.35
CA PHE A 200 -3.95 -1.22 13.58
C PHE A 200 -4.02 -0.67 12.15
N VAL A 201 -2.87 -0.60 11.49
CA VAL A 201 -2.76 -0.24 10.07
C VAL A 201 -1.98 -1.32 9.34
N HIS A 202 -2.42 -1.64 8.14
CA HIS A 202 -1.68 -2.42 7.16
C HIS A 202 -1.68 -1.68 5.81
N HIS A 203 -0.50 -1.29 5.36
CA HIS A 203 -0.29 -0.64 4.07
C HIS A 203 0.27 -1.67 3.10
N THR A 204 -0.14 -1.58 1.85
CA THR A 204 0.39 -2.37 0.74
C THR A 204 0.76 -1.43 -0.40
N CYS A 205 1.96 -1.60 -0.94
CA CYS A 205 2.39 -1.01 -2.21
C CYS A 205 2.47 -2.13 -3.24
N PHE A 206 1.46 -2.23 -4.10
CA PHE A 206 1.43 -3.17 -5.22
C PHE A 206 2.30 -2.65 -6.37
N VAL A 207 3.08 -3.56 -6.94
CA VAL A 207 3.86 -3.33 -8.16
C VAL A 207 2.92 -3.53 -9.33
N TRP A 208 2.53 -2.45 -10.01
CA TRP A 208 1.84 -2.59 -11.30
C TRP A 208 2.85 -2.87 -12.41
N GLU A 209 3.94 -2.11 -12.43
CA GLU A 209 5.12 -2.37 -13.25
C GLU A 209 6.38 -2.15 -12.40
N VAL A 210 7.47 -2.85 -12.72
CA VAL A 210 8.73 -2.62 -12.01
C VAL A 210 9.31 -1.30 -12.51
N SER A 211 9.43 -0.33 -11.60
CA SER A 211 9.96 0.99 -11.95
C SER A 211 11.33 0.88 -12.62
N PRO A 212 11.55 1.52 -13.79
CA PRO A 212 12.87 1.54 -14.45
C PRO A 212 13.91 2.34 -13.66
N LEU A 213 13.49 3.05 -12.60
CA LEU A 213 14.37 3.81 -11.72
C LEU A 213 14.87 2.99 -10.52
N ILE A 214 14.31 1.80 -10.26
CA ILE A 214 14.51 1.11 -8.98
C ILE A 214 15.98 0.80 -8.69
N ASP A 215 16.75 0.34 -9.67
CA ASP A 215 18.18 0.01 -9.51
C ASP A 215 19.10 1.24 -9.47
N LYS A 216 18.59 2.41 -9.89
CA LYS A 216 19.28 3.70 -9.78
C LYS A 216 19.00 4.35 -8.43
N VAL A 217 17.82 4.13 -7.88
CA VAL A 217 17.33 4.80 -6.66
C VAL A 217 17.60 3.98 -5.41
N LEU A 218 17.33 2.66 -5.43
CA LEU A 218 17.37 1.81 -4.24
C LEU A 218 18.59 0.88 -4.22
N LEU A 219 19.20 0.76 -3.06
CA LEU A 219 20.16 -0.29 -2.75
C LEU A 219 19.46 -1.65 -2.62
N ILE A 220 20.22 -2.74 -2.81
CA ILE A 220 19.75 -4.07 -2.41
C ILE A 220 19.65 -4.10 -0.87
N PRO A 221 18.50 -4.50 -0.29
CA PRO A 221 18.34 -4.50 1.16
C PRO A 221 19.34 -5.42 1.86
N ARG A 222 20.00 -4.94 2.92
CA ARG A 222 20.92 -5.75 3.73
C ARG A 222 20.22 -6.94 4.42
N ARG A 223 18.95 -6.76 4.78
CA ARG A 223 18.08 -7.82 5.31
C ARG A 223 17.04 -8.14 4.24
N MET A 224 17.05 -9.37 3.75
CA MET A 224 16.13 -9.83 2.71
C MET A 224 15.51 -11.18 3.11
N PRO A 225 14.26 -11.45 2.68
CA PRO A 225 13.65 -12.75 2.92
C PRO A 225 14.39 -13.85 2.15
N LYS A 226 14.40 -15.07 2.68
CA LYS A 226 15.19 -16.18 2.11
C LYS A 226 14.78 -16.46 0.66
N TYR A 227 13.49 -16.36 0.35
CA TYR A 227 12.96 -16.61 -1.00
C TYR A 227 13.39 -15.57 -2.04
N ARG A 228 13.98 -14.42 -1.63
CA ARG A 228 14.61 -13.49 -2.57
C ARG A 228 15.78 -14.14 -3.31
N ARG A 229 16.49 -15.07 -2.66
CA ARG A 229 17.65 -15.79 -3.23
C ARG A 229 18.68 -14.85 -3.87
N ASN A 230 18.96 -13.72 -3.20
CA ASN A 230 19.88 -12.66 -3.67
C ASN A 230 19.58 -12.08 -5.06
N ARG A 231 18.37 -12.27 -5.60
CA ARG A 231 17.94 -11.61 -6.84
C ARG A 231 18.00 -10.10 -6.68
N ASP A 232 18.42 -9.41 -7.74
CA ASP A 232 18.30 -7.96 -7.84
C ASP A 232 16.81 -7.54 -7.87
N HIS A 233 16.53 -6.24 -7.97
CA HIS A 233 15.14 -5.79 -7.92
C HIS A 233 14.33 -6.27 -9.13
N GLY A 234 14.91 -6.20 -10.34
CA GLY A 234 14.24 -6.60 -11.58
C GLY A 234 13.88 -8.09 -11.66
N LEU A 235 14.73 -8.96 -11.10
CA LEU A 235 14.50 -10.41 -11.04
C LEU A 235 13.65 -10.84 -9.83
N PHE A 236 13.52 -10.00 -8.81
CA PHE A 236 12.75 -10.30 -7.61
C PHE A 236 11.29 -9.84 -7.70
N LEU A 237 11.05 -8.68 -8.32
CA LEU A 237 9.74 -8.05 -8.42
C LEU A 237 9.00 -8.49 -9.69
N ARG A 238 7.67 -8.54 -9.59
CA ARG A 238 6.77 -8.74 -10.73
C ARG A 238 5.53 -7.87 -10.60
N SER A 239 4.88 -7.64 -11.74
CA SER A 239 3.56 -7.02 -11.77
C SER A 239 2.55 -7.88 -10.99
N VAL A 240 1.71 -7.23 -10.19
CA VAL A 240 0.54 -7.84 -9.54
C VAL A 240 -0.44 -8.42 -10.55
N SER A 241 -0.50 -7.89 -11.79
CA SER A 241 -1.35 -8.42 -12.86
C SER A 241 -1.15 -9.92 -13.13
N GLN A 242 0.04 -10.46 -12.79
CA GLN A 242 0.36 -11.89 -12.92
C GLN A 242 -0.47 -12.80 -12.01
N CYS A 243 -1.11 -12.24 -10.98
CA CYS A 243 -2.02 -12.94 -10.09
C CYS A 243 -3.44 -12.33 -10.07
N LEU A 244 -3.80 -11.54 -11.09
CA LEU A 244 -5.14 -10.98 -11.23
C LEU A 244 -5.96 -11.73 -12.28
N SER A 245 -7.28 -11.80 -12.11
CA SER A 245 -8.24 -12.26 -13.12
C SER A 245 -8.52 -11.18 -14.17
N ASP A 246 -9.14 -11.59 -15.28
CA ASP A 246 -9.25 -10.76 -16.49
C ASP A 246 -10.10 -9.49 -16.27
N ASN A 247 -10.97 -9.48 -15.27
CA ASN A 247 -11.76 -8.30 -14.88
C ASN A 247 -10.93 -7.18 -14.23
N SER A 248 -9.65 -7.45 -13.95
CA SER A 248 -8.69 -6.50 -13.36
C SER A 248 -7.43 -6.39 -14.21
N ALA A 249 -7.56 -6.60 -15.53
CA ALA A 249 -6.45 -6.63 -16.47
C ALA A 249 -5.76 -5.26 -16.67
N SER A 250 -6.45 -4.15 -16.36
CA SER A 250 -5.86 -2.81 -16.36
C SER A 250 -5.62 -2.28 -14.94
N ARG A 251 -4.69 -1.32 -14.80
CA ARG A 251 -4.41 -0.68 -13.51
C ARG A 251 -5.62 0.03 -12.93
N ALA A 252 -6.40 0.66 -13.82
CA ALA A 252 -7.62 1.35 -13.44
C ALA A 252 -8.66 0.36 -12.90
N ASP A 253 -8.87 -0.76 -13.59
CA ASP A 253 -9.80 -1.81 -13.15
C ASP A 253 -9.34 -2.44 -11.85
N PHE A 254 -8.03 -2.70 -11.69
CA PHE A 254 -7.48 -3.18 -10.42
C PHE A 254 -7.75 -2.20 -9.26
N SER A 255 -7.49 -0.91 -9.45
CA SER A 255 -7.78 0.13 -8.45
C SER A 255 -9.29 0.22 -8.13
N ILE A 256 -10.15 0.13 -9.16
CA ILE A 256 -11.62 0.11 -9.01
C ILE A 256 -12.06 -1.12 -8.20
N ASN A 257 -11.62 -2.30 -8.62
CA ASN A 257 -12.04 -3.54 -8.00
C ASN A 257 -11.54 -3.63 -6.56
N LEU A 258 -10.35 -3.12 -6.23
CA LEU A 258 -9.86 -3.09 -4.84
C LEU A 258 -10.88 -2.41 -3.92
N ARG A 259 -11.38 -1.24 -4.31
CA ARG A 259 -12.28 -0.43 -3.47
C ARG A 259 -13.76 -0.81 -3.58
N GLU A 260 -14.19 -1.41 -4.68
CA GLU A 260 -15.60 -1.78 -4.89
C GLU A 260 -15.89 -3.23 -4.45
N SER A 261 -14.89 -4.12 -4.48
CA SER A 261 -15.07 -5.51 -4.10
C SER A 261 -14.83 -5.76 -2.60
N ILE A 262 -14.31 -4.78 -1.85
CA ILE A 262 -14.13 -4.95 -0.41
C ILE A 262 -15.50 -4.92 0.29
N HIS A 263 -15.80 -6.02 0.97
CA HIS A 263 -17.04 -6.16 1.73
C HIS A 263 -16.77 -6.97 2.98
N PHE A 264 -17.52 -6.66 4.03
CA PHE A 264 -17.56 -7.43 5.27
C PHE A 264 -19.04 -7.61 5.63
N ASP A 265 -19.39 -8.72 6.28
CA ASP A 265 -20.77 -9.01 6.67
C ASP A 265 -21.40 -7.89 7.50
N ALA A 266 -22.71 -7.63 7.31
CA ALA A 266 -23.52 -6.66 8.07
C ALA A 266 -22.83 -5.29 8.33
N VAL A 267 -22.08 -4.79 7.35
CA VAL A 267 -21.33 -3.53 7.41
C VAL A 267 -22.01 -2.40 6.65
N GLU A 268 -22.15 -1.24 7.29
CA GLU A 268 -22.52 0.01 6.62
C GLU A 268 -21.29 0.61 5.92
N THR A 269 -21.40 0.88 4.62
CA THR A 269 -20.29 1.36 3.79
C THR A 269 -20.46 2.84 3.43
N PHE A 270 -19.42 3.64 3.70
CA PHE A 270 -19.32 5.04 3.31
C PHE A 270 -18.17 5.20 2.31
N SER A 271 -18.45 5.70 1.12
CA SER A 271 -17.44 5.85 0.07
C SER A 271 -17.15 7.33 -0.19
N PHE A 272 -15.86 7.69 -0.22
CA PHE A 272 -15.37 9.04 -0.45
C PHE A 272 -14.43 9.07 -1.64
N LYS A 273 -14.45 10.18 -2.38
CA LYS A 273 -13.57 10.38 -3.54
C LYS A 273 -12.82 11.70 -3.45
N TYR A 274 -11.50 11.65 -3.59
CA TYR A 274 -10.66 12.83 -3.74
C TYR A 274 -10.89 13.51 -5.10
N ARG A 275 -11.07 14.83 -5.09
CA ARG A 275 -11.07 15.70 -6.28
C ARG A 275 -10.38 17.04 -5.97
N PRO A 276 -9.20 17.32 -6.55
CA PRO A 276 -8.39 18.50 -6.19
C PRO A 276 -9.07 19.87 -6.44
N LEU A 277 -10.13 19.94 -7.26
CA LEU A 277 -10.71 21.22 -7.72
C LEU A 277 -12.25 21.22 -7.80
N ALA A 278 -12.94 20.29 -7.14
CA ALA A 278 -14.40 20.22 -7.20
C ALA A 278 -15.05 21.24 -6.24
N LYS A 279 -16.18 21.84 -6.66
CA LYS A 279 -17.15 22.36 -5.69
C LYS A 279 -17.67 21.15 -4.91
N VAL A 280 -17.36 21.08 -3.62
CA VAL A 280 -17.61 19.91 -2.78
C VAL A 280 -19.11 19.56 -2.79
N ASP A 281 -19.47 18.46 -3.45
CA ASP A 281 -20.74 17.76 -3.24
C ASP A 281 -20.63 16.83 -2.02
N ASP A 282 -21.72 16.21 -1.59
CA ASP A 282 -21.66 15.21 -0.52
C ASP A 282 -20.74 14.03 -0.94
N PHE A 283 -19.80 13.66 -0.06
CA PHE A 283 -18.81 12.58 -0.22
C PHE A 283 -17.61 12.84 -1.16
N GLU A 284 -17.43 14.07 -1.65
CA GLU A 284 -16.19 14.50 -2.30
C GLU A 284 -15.22 15.15 -1.31
N LEU A 285 -13.93 14.85 -1.42
CA LEU A 285 -12.87 15.40 -0.58
C LEU A 285 -11.95 16.28 -1.44
N ASN A 286 -11.74 17.52 -1.05
CA ASN A 286 -10.85 18.46 -1.77
C ASN A 286 -9.53 18.64 -1.01
N ASP A 287 -8.65 19.49 -1.55
CA ASP A 287 -7.36 19.74 -0.92
C ASP A 287 -7.47 20.34 0.50
N GLU A 288 -8.41 21.27 0.70
CA GLU A 288 -8.64 21.90 2.00
C GLU A 288 -9.01 20.89 3.09
N PHE A 289 -9.82 19.88 2.75
CA PHE A 289 -10.15 18.79 3.67
C PHE A 289 -8.90 18.03 4.15
N PHE A 290 -8.02 17.65 3.22
CA PHE A 290 -6.80 16.93 3.57
C PHE A 290 -5.85 17.79 4.38
N ASP A 291 -5.73 19.07 4.05
CA ASP A 291 -4.88 20.01 4.78
C ASP A 291 -5.40 20.19 6.22
N ASP A 292 -6.71 20.31 6.43
CA ASP A 292 -7.33 20.37 7.76
C ASP A 292 -7.09 19.07 8.59
N CYS A 293 -7.13 17.89 7.94
CA CYS A 293 -6.74 16.63 8.59
C CYS A 293 -5.27 16.62 9.00
N VAL A 294 -4.37 17.16 8.16
CA VAL A 294 -2.94 17.25 8.46
C VAL A 294 -2.68 18.24 9.59
N ASP A 295 -3.33 19.40 9.58
CA ASP A 295 -3.17 20.42 10.62
C ASP A 295 -3.72 19.95 11.97
N SER A 296 -4.67 19.02 11.95
CA SER A 296 -5.18 18.33 13.14
C SER A 296 -4.19 17.32 13.74
N LEU A 297 -3.12 16.94 13.04
CA LEU A 297 -2.06 16.10 13.59
C LEU A 297 -1.12 16.94 14.45
N ASN A 298 -1.25 16.83 15.77
CA ASN A 298 -0.25 17.32 16.70
C ASN A 298 1.08 16.57 16.48
N LYS A 299 1.97 17.17 15.67
CA LYS A 299 3.27 16.66 15.22
C LYS A 299 3.15 15.33 14.44
N PRO A 300 3.11 15.37 13.10
CA PRO A 300 3.05 14.17 12.28
C PRO A 300 4.37 13.39 12.37
N ASN A 301 4.27 12.07 12.51
CA ASN A 301 5.40 11.15 12.39
C ASN A 301 5.77 10.92 10.92
N THR A 302 4.81 11.14 10.01
CA THR A 302 5.05 11.17 8.57
C THR A 302 5.63 12.51 8.13
N ASN A 303 6.87 12.47 7.65
CA ASN A 303 7.57 13.68 7.24
C ASN A 303 8.41 13.48 5.98
N GLN A 304 8.47 14.52 5.16
CA GLN A 304 9.45 14.61 4.09
C GLN A 304 10.83 14.93 4.70
N LEU A 305 11.87 14.29 4.18
CA LEU A 305 13.26 14.51 4.53
C LEU A 305 13.89 15.48 3.52
N THR A 306 14.90 16.21 3.97
CA THR A 306 15.74 17.04 3.11
C THR A 306 16.94 16.24 2.60
N PHE A 307 17.44 16.64 1.43
CA PHE A 307 18.67 16.13 0.85
C PHE A 307 19.93 16.72 1.48
#